data_AF-A0A7C3UBF6-F1
#
_entry.id   AF-A0A7C3UBF6-F1
#
_cell.length_a   1.000
_cell.length_b   1.000
_cell.length_c   1.000
_cell.angle_alpha   90.00
_cell.angle_beta   90.00
_cell.angle_gamma   90.00
#
_symmetry.space_group_name_H-M   'P 1'
#
loop_
_entity.id
_entity.type
_entity.pdbx_description
1 polymer ?
#
loop_
_entity_poly.entity_id
_entity_poly.type
_entity_poly.pdbx_seq_one_letter_code
_entity_poly.pdbx_strand_id
1 'polypeptide(L)'
;MRSVAFAAGVVGGVAAVLGGVLVALSHARIGKGWTDPFYWLNNGNAKYMVALILVTLGALVLFGATLVRRDALWGGLFLVAPAIVGLVLVYCNVNYRLQLLWVWALPTVFCWLAGIAAGYQLYREVEPEG
;
A
#
# COMPACT_ATOMS: atom_id res chain seq x y z
N MET A 1 16.59 -13.77 -4.15
CA MET A 1 15.32 -13.33 -3.53
C MET A 1 14.80 -12.03 -4.12
N ARG A 2 15.67 -11.14 -4.66
CA ARG A 2 15.29 -9.90 -5.37
C ARG A 2 14.16 -10.05 -6.40
N SER A 3 14.20 -11.07 -7.26
CA SER A 3 13.18 -11.28 -8.30
C SER A 3 11.79 -11.58 -7.73
N VAL A 4 11.73 -12.30 -6.60
CA VAL A 4 10.48 -12.61 -5.90
C VAL A 4 9.92 -11.35 -5.24
N ALA A 5 10.77 -10.59 -4.56
CA ALA A 5 10.39 -9.30 -3.97
C ALA A 5 9.90 -8.32 -5.04
N PHE A 6 10.55 -8.27 -6.20
CA PHE A 6 10.12 -7.47 -7.34
C PHE A 6 8.74 -7.92 -7.86
N ALA A 7 8.56 -9.21 -8.14
CA ALA A 7 7.31 -9.72 -8.71
C ALA A 7 6.13 -9.50 -7.75
N ALA A 8 6.30 -9.85 -6.48
CA ALA A 8 5.28 -9.62 -5.45
C ALA A 8 4.99 -8.12 -5.27
N GLY A 9 6.04 -7.28 -5.26
CA GLY A 9 5.90 -5.83 -5.16
C GLY A 9 5.15 -5.23 -6.34
N VAL A 10 5.43 -5.67 -7.58
CA VAL A 10 4.68 -5.21 -8.77
C VAL A 10 3.22 -5.63 -8.70
N VAL A 11 2.93 -6.87 -8.35
CA VAL A 11 1.54 -7.36 -8.21
C VAL A 11 0.80 -6.58 -7.12
N GLY A 12 1.43 -6.37 -5.96
CA GLY A 12 0.86 -5.58 -4.86
C GLY A 12 0.64 -4.11 -5.23
N GLY A 13 1.59 -3.49 -5.92
CA GLY A 13 1.50 -2.11 -6.38
C GLY A 13 0.42 -1.90 -7.44
N VAL A 14 0.34 -2.80 -8.43
CA VAL A 14 -0.73 -2.75 -9.44
C VAL A 14 -2.10 -2.95 -8.78
N ALA A 15 -2.22 -3.92 -7.87
CA ALA A 15 -3.46 -4.13 -7.12
C ALA A 15 -3.86 -2.90 -6.28
N ALA A 16 -2.90 -2.20 -5.69
CA ALA A 16 -3.16 -0.98 -4.92
C ALA A 16 -3.67 0.15 -5.81
N VAL A 17 -3.05 0.35 -6.99
CA VAL A 17 -3.49 1.35 -7.97
C VAL A 17 -4.89 1.02 -8.46
N LEU A 18 -5.13 -0.22 -8.88
CA LEU A 18 -6.46 -0.67 -9.31
C LEU A 18 -7.49 -0.52 -8.19
N GLY A 19 -7.13 -0.82 -6.95
CA GLY A 19 -7.97 -0.62 -5.78
C GLY A 19 -8.33 0.85 -5.56
N GLY A 20 -7.35 1.76 -5.66
CA GLY A 20 -7.60 3.20 -5.59
C GLY A 20 -8.51 3.70 -6.72
N VAL A 21 -8.32 3.19 -7.95
CA VAL A 21 -9.17 3.52 -9.11
C VAL A 21 -10.59 2.99 -8.90
N LEU A 22 -10.76 1.75 -8.41
CA LEU A 22 -12.06 1.19 -8.07
C LEU A 22 -12.77 2.05 -7.03
N VAL A 23 -12.04 2.47 -5.98
CA VAL A 23 -12.56 3.39 -4.97
C VAL A 23 -12.96 4.74 -5.58
N ALA A 24 -12.21 5.30 -6.53
CA ALA A 24 -12.61 6.53 -7.25
C ALA A 24 -13.89 6.34 -8.07
N LEU A 25 -14.03 5.22 -8.78
CA LEU A 25 -15.17 4.94 -9.65
C LEU A 25 -16.45 4.60 -8.87
N SER A 26 -16.32 4.09 -7.65
CA SER A 26 -17.35 3.29 -6.98
C SER A 26 -18.70 3.93 -6.61
N HIS A 27 -19.12 5.14 -6.98
CA HIS A 27 -20.43 5.77 -6.60
C HIS A 27 -20.86 5.77 -5.11
N ALA A 28 -20.17 5.06 -4.22
CA ALA A 28 -20.44 4.97 -2.80
C ALA A 28 -20.17 6.34 -2.21
N ARG A 29 -21.22 7.00 -1.72
CA ARG A 29 -21.09 8.22 -0.94
C ARG A 29 -20.27 7.86 0.29
N ILE A 30 -19.00 8.27 0.32
CA ILE A 30 -18.17 8.25 1.51
C ILE A 30 -18.71 9.37 2.41
N GLY A 31 -19.68 9.03 3.25
CA GLY A 31 -20.44 9.93 4.09
C GLY A 31 -19.93 9.92 5.54
N LYS A 32 -19.80 11.15 6.06
CA LYS A 32 -19.68 11.59 7.47
C LYS A 32 -19.24 10.53 8.48
N GLY A 33 -17.95 10.60 8.84
CA GLY A 33 -17.41 9.89 10.00
C GLY A 33 -16.08 10.49 10.42
N TRP A 34 -16.08 11.76 10.82
CA TRP A 34 -14.91 12.44 11.39
C TRP A 34 -15.36 13.28 12.59
N THR A 35 -15.13 12.76 13.79
CA THR A 35 -15.16 13.50 15.06
C THR A 35 -13.76 13.97 15.47
N ASP A 36 -12.77 13.92 14.57
CA ASP A 36 -11.33 13.98 14.91
C ASP A 36 -10.54 14.97 14.00
N PRO A 37 -9.32 15.40 14.36
CA PRO A 37 -8.80 16.76 14.09
C PRO A 37 -8.36 17.11 12.64
N PHE A 38 -8.66 16.31 11.62
CA PHE A 38 -8.34 16.62 10.20
C PHE A 38 -9.62 16.86 9.36
N TYR A 39 -10.48 17.74 9.86
CA TYR A 39 -11.79 18.10 9.31
C TYR A 39 -11.80 18.70 7.88
N TRP A 40 -10.65 18.80 7.21
CA TRP A 40 -10.52 19.31 5.84
C TRP A 40 -11.10 18.38 4.76
N LEU A 41 -11.52 17.17 5.14
CA LEU A 41 -12.12 16.15 4.26
C LEU A 41 -13.66 16.24 4.14
N ASN A 42 -14.33 17.25 4.71
CA ASN A 42 -15.81 17.25 4.81
C ASN A 42 -16.57 17.84 3.60
N ASN A 43 -15.92 18.05 2.46
CA ASN A 43 -16.59 18.35 1.19
C ASN A 43 -16.56 17.10 0.30
N GLY A 44 -17.45 16.98 -0.69
CA GLY A 44 -17.65 15.78 -1.54
C GLY A 44 -16.43 15.18 -2.25
N ASN A 45 -15.22 15.67 -1.96
CA ASN A 45 -13.92 15.23 -2.44
C ASN A 45 -13.19 14.22 -1.54
N ALA A 46 -13.68 13.86 -0.35
CA ALA A 46 -13.03 12.86 0.51
C ALA A 46 -12.75 11.52 -0.19
N LYS A 47 -13.69 11.09 -1.04
CA LYS A 47 -13.55 9.89 -1.85
C LYS A 47 -12.39 9.97 -2.83
N TYR A 48 -12.24 11.10 -3.51
CA TYR A 48 -11.14 11.33 -4.43
C TYR A 48 -9.80 11.44 -3.69
N MET A 49 -9.78 12.02 -2.50
CA MET A 49 -8.58 12.03 -1.65
C MET A 49 -8.17 10.63 -1.19
N VAL A 50 -9.10 9.80 -0.72
CA VAL A 50 -8.81 8.40 -0.35
C VAL A 50 -8.31 7.61 -1.56
N ALA A 51 -8.99 7.72 -2.70
CA ALA A 51 -8.55 7.10 -3.94
C ALA A 51 -7.14 7.56 -4.36
N LEU A 52 -6.88 8.87 -4.31
CA LEU A 52 -5.58 9.45 -4.63
C LEU A 52 -4.49 8.93 -3.68
N ILE A 53 -4.77 8.83 -2.38
CA ILE A 53 -3.85 8.25 -1.39
C ILE A 53 -3.55 6.81 -1.77
N LEU A 54 -4.56 5.97 -2.03
CA LEU A 54 -4.35 4.56 -2.39
C LEU A 54 -3.55 4.39 -3.69
N VAL A 55 -3.82 5.21 -4.70
CA VAL A 55 -3.05 5.24 -5.96
C VAL A 55 -1.61 5.68 -5.70
N THR A 56 -1.40 6.70 -4.88
CA THR A 56 -0.06 7.21 -4.54
C THR A 56 0.74 6.15 -3.77
N LEU A 57 0.10 5.47 -2.81
CA LEU A 57 0.70 4.35 -2.10
C LEU A 57 1.05 3.20 -3.05
N GLY A 58 0.17 2.87 -3.99
CA GLY A 58 0.46 1.88 -5.03
C GLY A 58 1.65 2.26 -5.92
N ALA A 59 1.76 3.54 -6.32
CA ALA A 59 2.90 4.04 -7.07
C ALA A 59 4.21 3.96 -6.26
N LEU A 60 4.17 4.25 -4.96
CA LEU A 60 5.32 4.09 -4.06
C LEU A 60 5.75 2.62 -3.94
N VAL A 61 4.81 1.68 -3.87
CA VAL A 61 5.11 0.24 -3.88
C VAL A 61 5.77 -0.17 -5.20
N LEU A 62 5.28 0.32 -6.34
CA LEU A 62 5.90 0.05 -7.65
C LEU A 62 7.33 0.60 -7.71
N PHE A 63 7.54 1.81 -7.21
CA PHE A 63 8.86 2.41 -7.10
C PHE A 63 9.78 1.57 -6.19
N GLY A 64 9.29 1.18 -5.00
CA GLY A 64 10.00 0.30 -4.07
C GLY A 64 10.36 -1.05 -4.67
N ALA A 65 9.45 -1.65 -5.43
CA ALA A 65 9.71 -2.90 -6.16
C ALA A 65 10.88 -2.75 -7.14
N THR A 66 10.95 -1.64 -7.89
CA THR A 66 12.09 -1.38 -8.79
C THR A 66 13.39 -1.13 -8.01
N LEU A 67 13.32 -0.45 -6.87
CA LEU A 67 14.47 -0.17 -6.01
C LEU A 67 15.06 -1.43 -5.39
N VAL A 68 14.24 -2.41 -5.03
CA VAL A 68 14.67 -3.70 -4.44
C VAL A 68 15.72 -4.43 -5.29
N ARG A 69 15.76 -4.16 -6.61
CA ARG A 69 16.77 -4.75 -7.51
C ARG A 69 18.17 -4.19 -7.26
N ARG A 70 18.27 -2.95 -6.80
CA ARG A 70 19.52 -2.24 -6.54
C ARG A 70 19.88 -2.27 -5.05
N ASP A 71 18.90 -1.97 -4.20
CA ASP A 71 19.07 -1.85 -2.76
C ASP A 71 17.89 -2.52 -2.04
N ALA A 72 18.18 -3.62 -1.34
CA ALA A 72 17.16 -4.42 -0.65
C ALA A 72 16.58 -3.68 0.57
N LEU A 73 17.36 -2.83 1.25
CA LEU A 73 16.92 -2.07 2.41
C LEU A 73 15.89 -1.01 2.00
N TRP A 74 16.29 -0.10 1.10
CA TRP A 74 15.40 0.98 0.66
C TRP A 74 14.18 0.41 -0.07
N GLY A 75 14.40 -0.56 -0.97
CA GLY A 75 13.29 -1.21 -1.66
C GLY A 75 12.32 -1.88 -0.70
N GLY A 76 12.80 -2.62 0.31
CA GLY A 76 11.95 -3.23 1.34
C GLY A 76 11.14 -2.21 2.13
N LEU A 77 11.74 -1.07 2.47
CA LEU A 77 11.09 0.01 3.22
C LEU A 77 9.94 0.63 2.42
N PHE A 78 10.15 0.90 1.13
CA PHE A 78 9.12 1.39 0.21
C PHE A 78 8.05 0.35 -0.16
N LEU A 79 8.30 -0.94 0.07
CA LEU A 79 7.29 -2.00 -0.09
C LEU A 79 6.39 -2.12 1.14
N VAL A 80 6.94 -2.04 2.35
CA VAL A 80 6.19 -2.29 3.61
C VAL A 80 5.51 -1.04 4.14
N ALA A 81 6.14 0.14 4.06
CA ALA A 81 5.56 1.37 4.62
C ALA A 81 4.17 1.69 4.02
N PRO A 82 3.94 1.56 2.70
CA PRO A 82 2.60 1.79 2.14
C PRO A 82 1.54 0.82 2.64
N ALA A 83 1.90 -0.44 2.92
CA ALA A 83 0.97 -1.42 3.49
C ALA A 83 0.49 -1.00 4.88
N ILE A 84 1.40 -0.50 5.73
CA ILE A 84 1.06 0.03 7.06
C ILE A 84 0.15 1.26 6.93
N VAL A 85 0.51 2.23 6.09
CA VAL A 85 -0.28 3.46 5.92
C VAL A 85 -1.69 3.14 5.42
N GLY A 86 -1.83 2.21 4.46
CA GLY A 86 -3.15 1.81 3.97
C GLY A 86 -3.98 1.04 5.00
N LEU A 87 -3.36 0.21 5.86
CA LEU A 87 -4.06 -0.42 6.98
C LEU A 87 -4.53 0.60 8.04
N VAL A 88 -3.71 1.60 8.35
CA VAL A 88 -4.11 2.73 9.21
C VAL A 88 -5.30 3.45 8.60
N LEU A 89 -5.26 3.74 7.29
CA LEU A 89 -6.38 4.36 6.58
C LEU A 89 -7.65 3.51 6.67
N VAL A 90 -7.56 2.19 6.49
CA VAL A 90 -8.68 1.26 6.63
C VAL A 90 -9.26 1.30 8.05
N TYR A 91 -8.40 1.27 9.08
CA TYR A 91 -8.81 1.28 10.48
C TYR A 91 -9.53 2.59 10.86
N CYS A 92 -8.99 3.73 10.42
CA CYS A 92 -9.54 5.06 10.68
C CYS A 92 -10.89 5.32 9.99
N ASN A 93 -11.21 4.60 8.91
CA ASN A 93 -12.47 4.76 8.19
C ASN A 93 -13.53 3.73 8.63
N VAL A 94 -14.02 3.85 9.87
CA VAL A 94 -14.92 2.88 10.52
C VAL A 94 -16.12 2.49 9.66
N ASN A 95 -16.78 3.46 9.02
CA ASN A 95 -17.99 3.25 8.21
C ASN A 95 -17.75 2.43 6.93
N TYR A 96 -16.51 2.40 6.44
CA TYR A 96 -16.12 1.77 5.17
C TYR A 96 -15.03 0.72 5.34
N ARG A 97 -14.72 0.37 6.59
CA ARG A 97 -13.57 -0.46 6.97
C ARG A 97 -13.56 -1.77 6.19
N LEU A 98 -14.70 -2.47 6.09
CA LEU A 98 -14.79 -3.75 5.37
C LEU A 98 -14.60 -3.59 3.86
N GLN A 99 -15.12 -2.52 3.26
CA GLN A 99 -14.98 -2.26 1.82
C GLN A 99 -13.54 -1.88 1.48
N LEU A 100 -12.94 -0.98 2.26
CA LEU A 100 -11.54 -0.59 2.11
C LEU A 100 -10.60 -1.77 2.39
N LEU A 101 -10.91 -2.60 3.39
CA LEU A 101 -10.14 -3.81 3.67
C LEU A 101 -10.23 -4.80 2.51
N TRP A 102 -11.39 -5.00 1.91
CA TRP A 102 -11.54 -5.90 0.76
C TRP A 102 -10.67 -5.45 -0.43
N VAL A 103 -10.61 -4.15 -0.68
CA VAL A 103 -9.79 -3.55 -1.73
C VAL A 103 -8.29 -3.58 -1.37
N TRP A 104 -7.95 -3.37 -0.09
CA TRP A 104 -6.57 -3.20 0.37
C TRP A 104 -5.89 -4.47 0.87
N ALA A 105 -6.65 -5.54 1.14
CA ALA A 105 -6.12 -6.80 1.66
C ALA A 105 -5.11 -7.42 0.71
N LEU A 106 -5.43 -7.49 -0.59
CA LEU A 106 -4.54 -8.07 -1.59
C LEU A 106 -3.23 -7.28 -1.73
N PRO A 107 -3.26 -5.93 -1.92
CA PRO A 107 -2.06 -5.10 -1.85
C PRO A 107 -1.23 -5.34 -0.58
N THR A 108 -1.89 -5.40 0.58
CA THR A 108 -1.23 -5.59 1.87
C THR A 108 -0.48 -6.91 1.92
N VAL A 109 -1.12 -8.02 1.56
CA VAL A 109 -0.50 -9.35 1.58
C VAL A 109 0.71 -9.40 0.65
N PHE A 110 0.59 -8.88 -0.58
CA PHE A 110 1.69 -8.87 -1.53
C PHE A 110 2.84 -7.96 -1.10
N CYS A 111 2.55 -6.81 -0.49
CA CYS A 111 3.57 -5.92 0.07
C CYS A 111 4.33 -6.59 1.23
N TRP A 112 3.65 -7.33 2.10
CA TRP A 112 4.30 -8.10 3.18
C TRP A 112 5.18 -9.22 2.62
N LEU A 113 4.69 -10.00 1.64
CA LEU A 113 5.48 -11.03 0.99
C LEU A 113 6.72 -10.44 0.29
N ALA A 114 6.55 -9.30 -0.38
CA ALA A 114 7.64 -8.57 -1.01
C ALA A 114 8.65 -8.05 0.02
N GLY A 115 8.18 -7.52 1.14
CA GLY A 115 8.99 -7.06 2.26
C GLY A 115 9.79 -8.20 2.93
N ILE A 116 9.16 -9.36 3.17
CA ILE A 116 9.84 -10.55 3.69
C ILE A 116 10.94 -11.00 2.72
N ALA A 117 10.63 -11.09 1.42
CA ALA A 117 11.61 -11.45 0.40
C ALA A 117 12.76 -10.43 0.28
N ALA A 118 12.48 -9.14 0.45
CA ALA A 118 13.48 -8.08 0.52
C ALA A 118 14.34 -8.19 1.80
N GLY A 119 13.75 -8.51 2.95
CA GLY A 119 14.45 -8.76 4.20
C GLY A 119 15.39 -9.97 4.11
N TYR A 120 14.93 -11.08 3.53
CA TYR A 120 15.81 -12.24 3.26
C TYR A 120 16.94 -11.89 2.30
N GLN A 121 16.68 -11.04 1.33
CA GLN A 121 17.72 -10.59 0.42
C GLN A 121 18.76 -9.71 1.15
N LEU A 122 18.31 -8.79 1.99
CA LEU A 122 19.17 -7.95 2.82
C LEU A 122 20.01 -8.81 3.78
N TYR A 123 19.40 -9.82 4.40
CA TYR A 123 20.11 -10.78 5.23
C TYR A 123 21.28 -11.43 4.48
N ARG A 124 21.06 -11.91 3.26
CA ARG A 124 22.12 -12.49 2.42
C ARG A 124 23.17 -11.48 1.94
N GLU A 125 22.87 -10.19 1.95
CA GLU A 125 23.82 -9.14 1.61
C GLU A 125 24.71 -8.74 2.79
N VAL A 126 24.17 -8.83 4.01
CA VAL A 126 24.90 -8.52 5.26
C VAL A 126 25.70 -9.74 5.75
N GLU A 127 25.13 -10.94 5.66
CA GLU A 127 25.78 -12.22 5.95
C GLU A 127 25.79 -13.08 4.68
N PRO A 128 26.69 -12.81 3.72
CA PRO A 128 26.83 -13.60 2.51
C PRO A 128 27.49 -14.96 2.83
N GLU A 129 26.78 -15.85 3.51
CA GLU A 129 27.18 -17.23 3.80
C GLU A 129 28.66 -17.39 4.23
N GLY A 130 29.00 -16.99 5.46
CA GLY A 130 30.29 -17.29 6.12
C GLY A 130 31.33 -16.17 6.08
#